data_AF-A0A5A9PR42-F1
#
_entry.id   AF-A0A5A9PR42-F1
#
_cell.length_a   1.000
_cell.length_b   1.000
_cell.length_c   1.000
_cell.angle_alpha   90.00
_cell.angle_beta   90.00
_cell.angle_gamma   90.00
#
_symmetry.space_group_name_H-M   'P 1'
#
loop_
_entity.id
_entity.type
_entity.pdbx_description
1 polymer ?
#
loop_
_entity_poly.entity_id
_entity_poly.type
_entity_poly.pdbx_seq_one_letter_code
_entity_poly.pdbx_strand_id
1 'polypeptide(L)' 'MVDKEPIELEILDTVYKECVGPAVSSLESSIKWGYGFLIMYSVTDRNSFEAVSRLKRLIDHIKQTLGYTDH' A
#
# COMPACT_ATOMS: atom_id res chain seq x y z
N MET A 1 10.75 18.93 6.09
CA MET A 1 11.29 18.80 7.46
C MET A 1 10.16 18.37 8.37
N VAL A 2 10.36 17.34 9.18
CA VAL A 2 9.46 16.96 10.29
C VAL A 2 10.32 17.02 11.54
N ASP A 3 9.80 17.58 12.63
CA ASP A 3 10.55 17.76 13.88
C ASP A 3 11.91 18.47 13.71
N LYS A 4 11.97 19.39 12.74
CA LYS A 4 13.17 20.16 12.34
C LYS A 4 14.28 19.34 11.67
N GLU A 5 14.03 18.07 11.38
CA GLU A 5 14.95 17.22 10.62
C GLU A 5 14.56 17.20 9.14
N PRO A 6 15.52 17.34 8.20
CA PRO A 6 15.26 17.09 6.78
C PRO A 6 14.95 15.60 6.60
N ILE A 7 13.89 15.31 5.84
CA ILE A 7 13.48 13.93 5.54
C ILE A 7 13.45 13.79 4.03
N GLU A 8 14.06 12.71 3.56
CA GLU A 8 13.94 12.23 2.19
C GLU A 8 12.72 11.30 2.11
N LEU A 9 11.79 11.62 1.21
CA LEU A 9 10.58 10.85 0.99
C LEU A 9 10.50 10.49 -0.49
N GLU A 10 10.46 9.19 -0.77
CA GLU A 10 10.13 8.67 -2.10
C GLU A 10 8.63 8.38 -2.18
N ILE A 11 7.97 8.96 -3.19
CA ILE A 11 6.54 8.74 -3.45
C ILE A 11 6.40 7.87 -4.68
N LEU A 12 5.77 6.71 -4.51
CA LEU A 12 5.41 5.81 -5.59
C LEU A 12 3.93 5.97 -5.95
N ASP A 13 3.65 6.49 -7.14
CA ASP A 13 2.29 6.57 -7.68
C ASP A 13 1.93 5.29 -8.43
N THR A 14 0.93 4.56 -7.93
CA THR A 14 0.50 3.28 -8.50
C THR A 14 -1.03 3.20 -8.53
N VAL A 15 -1.58 2.67 -9.62
CA VAL A 15 -2.99 2.38 -9.72
C VAL A 15 -3.26 1.00 -9.14
N TYR A 16 -4.23 0.89 -8.23
CA TYR A 16 -4.77 -0.41 -7.84
C TYR A 16 -5.51 -1.02 -9.02
N LYS A 17 -4.88 -1.96 -9.70
CA LYS A 17 -5.55 -2.88 -10.60
C LYS A 17 -5.86 -4.13 -9.78
N GLU A 18 -7.06 -4.68 -9.91
CA GLU A 18 -7.34 -6.03 -9.42
C GLU A 18 -6.47 -6.98 -10.24
N CYS A 19 -5.22 -7.11 -9.82
CA CYS A 19 -4.21 -7.82 -10.57
C CYS A 19 -4.55 -9.31 -10.49
N VAL A 20 -4.98 -9.88 -11.62
CA VAL A 20 -4.93 -11.32 -11.82
C VAL A 20 -3.57 -11.63 -12.45
N GLY A 21 -2.76 -12.46 -11.81
CA GLY A 21 -1.45 -12.89 -12.33
C GLY A 21 -0.25 -12.04 -11.86
N PRO A 22 0.81 -11.88 -12.68
CA PRO A 22 2.14 -11.40 -12.25
C PRO A 22 2.18 -9.95 -11.76
N ALA A 23 1.10 -9.18 -11.89
CA ALA A 23 1.02 -7.82 -11.38
C ALA A 23 0.70 -7.76 -9.86
N VAL A 24 0.29 -8.87 -9.24
CA VAL A 24 0.13 -8.97 -7.76
C VAL A 24 1.49 -8.88 -7.07
N SER A 25 2.50 -9.61 -7.57
CA SER A 25 3.82 -9.68 -6.94
C SER A 25 4.56 -8.34 -6.92
N SER A 26 4.30 -7.47 -7.90
CA SER A 26 4.84 -6.10 -7.93
C SER A 26 4.21 -5.21 -6.85
N LEU A 27 2.90 -5.32 -6.62
CA LEU A 27 2.21 -4.56 -5.58
C LEU A 27 2.61 -5.03 -4.18
N GLU A 28 2.69 -6.34 -3.95
CA GLU A 28 3.11 -6.88 -2.65
C GLU A 28 4.54 -6.48 -2.30
N SER A 29 5.43 -6.44 -3.29
CA SER A 29 6.80 -5.96 -3.12
C SER A 29 6.83 -4.47 -2.74
N SER A 30 5.98 -3.66 -3.39
CA SER A 30 5.84 -2.23 -3.06
C SER A 30 5.31 -2.05 -1.64
N ILE A 31 4.34 -2.87 -1.22
CA ILE A 31 3.81 -2.88 0.15
C ILE A 31 4.88 -3.31 1.16
N LYS A 32 5.68 -4.33 0.84
CA LYS A 32 6.73 -4.82 1.74
C LYS A 32 7.69 -3.70 2.14
N TRP A 33 8.17 -2.91 1.18
CA TRP A 33 9.16 -1.85 1.43
C TRP A 33 8.56 -0.48 1.79
N GLY A 34 7.30 -0.21 1.47
CA GLY A 34 6.67 1.09 1.76
C GLY A 34 6.49 1.34 3.26
N TYR A 35 6.89 2.53 3.73
CA TYR A 35 6.75 2.93 5.14
C TYR A 35 5.37 3.57 5.45
N GLY A 36 4.70 4.10 4.43
CA GLY A 36 3.38 4.71 4.55
C GLY A 36 2.58 4.51 3.27
N PHE A 37 1.25 4.58 3.38
CA PHE A 37 0.35 4.32 2.26
C PHE A 37 -0.75 5.39 2.20
N LEU A 38 -0.96 5.93 1.00
CA LEU A 38 -2.13 6.74 0.68
C LEU A 38 -3.06 5.88 -0.18
N ILE A 39 -4.29 5.66 0.28
CA ILE A 39 -5.32 4.96 -0.48
C ILE A 39 -6.35 5.98 -0.95
N MET A 40 -6.47 6.14 -2.26
CA MET A 40 -7.40 7.07 -2.89
C MET A 40 -8.57 6.31 -3.51
N TYR A 41 -9.75 6.92 -3.45
CA TYR A 41 -10.96 6.43 -4.12
C TYR A 41 -11.70 7.62 -4.74
N SER A 42 -12.56 7.34 -5.72
CA SER A 42 -13.43 8.36 -6.31
C SER A 42 -14.75 8.42 -5.55
N VAL A 43 -15.16 9.63 -5.16
CA VAL A 43 -16.46 9.86 -4.50
C VAL A 43 -17.64 9.56 -5.41
N THR A 44 -17.43 9.49 -6.72
CA THR A 44 -18.46 9.16 -7.71
C THR A 44 -18.44 7.69 -8.14
N ASP A 45 -17.52 6.87 -7.62
CA ASP A 45 -17.43 5.44 -7.92
C ASP A 45 -17.41 4.62 -6.63
N ARG A 46 -18.56 4.00 -6.33
CA ARG A 46 -18.74 3.14 -5.16
C ARG A 46 -17.79 1.95 -5.15
N ASN A 47 -17.47 1.37 -6.31
CA ASN A 47 -16.58 0.20 -6.37
C ASN A 47 -15.16 0.58 -5.91
N SER A 48 -14.70 1.78 -6.28
CA SER A 48 -13.41 2.30 -5.82
C SER A 48 -13.34 2.46 -4.30
N PHE A 49 -14.46 2.84 -3.66
CA PHE A 49 -14.55 2.92 -2.19
C PHE A 49 -14.53 1.52 -1.55
N GLU A 50 -15.29 0.57 -2.09
CA GLU A 50 -15.34 -0.81 -1.56
C GLU A 50 -13.96 -1.52 -1.70
N ALA A 51 -13.17 -1.17 -2.71
CA ALA A 51 -11.80 -1.66 -2.87
C ALA A 51 -10.83 -1.20 -1.77
N VAL A 52 -11.06 -0.05 -1.12
CA VAL A 52 -10.20 0.50 -0.06
C VAL A 52 -10.03 -0.49 1.09
N SER A 53 -11.13 -1.08 1.56
CA SER A 53 -11.10 -2.05 2.67
C SER A 53 -10.32 -3.31 2.30
N ARG A 54 -10.43 -3.77 1.05
CA ARG A 54 -9.68 -4.93 0.55
C ARG A 54 -8.19 -4.63 0.49
N LEU A 55 -7.81 -3.47 -0.04
CA LEU A 55 -6.41 -3.05 -0.13
C LEU A 55 -5.78 -2.87 1.26
N LYS A 56 -6.51 -2.28 2.22
CA LYS A 56 -6.04 -2.16 3.60
C LYS A 56 -5.76 -3.52 4.24
N ARG A 57 -6.65 -4.50 4.05
CA ARG A 57 -6.45 -5.87 4.56
C ARG A 57 -5.22 -6.53 3.95
N LEU A 58 -4.95 -6.31 2.67
CA LEU A 58 -3.74 -6.81 2.01
C LEU A 58 -2.48 -6.19 2.62
N ILE A 59 -2.47 -4.87 2.80
CA ILE A 59 -1.35 -4.14 3.42
C ILE A 59 -1.08 -4.69 4.83
N ASP A 60 -2.13 -4.82 5.64
CA ASP A 60 -2.02 -5.33 7.01
C ASP A 60 -1.47 -6.75 7.04
N HIS A 61 -1.97 -7.62 6.17
CA HIS A 61 -1.52 -9.01 6.09
C HIS A 61 -0.01 -9.10 5.77
N ILE A 62 0.46 -8.35 4.77
CA ILE A 62 1.87 -8.34 4.36
C ILE A 62 2.73 -7.77 5.48
N LYS A 63 2.33 -6.64 6.09
CA LYS A 63 3.09 -6.00 7.17
C LYS A 63 3.16 -6.85 8.44
N GLN A 64 2.08 -7.54 8.80
CA GLN A 64 2.10 -8.49 9.91
C GLN A 64 3.05 -9.66 9.62
N THR A 65 3.00 -10.22 8.41
CA THR A 65 3.86 -11.35 8.02
C THR A 65 5.35 -11.00 8.14
N LEU A 66 5.73 -9.78 7.77
CA LEU A 66 7.10 -9.28 7.92
C LEU A 66 7.49 -9.12 9.39
N GLY A 67 6.61 -8.60 10.24
CA GLY A 67 6.87 -8.45 11.67
C GLY A 67 7.11 -9.77 12.42
N TYR A 68 6.65 -10.90 11.89
CA TYR A 68 6.95 -12.23 12.45
C TYR A 68 8.32 -12.80 12.03
N THR A 69 9.04 -12.16 11.10
CA THR A 69 10.31 -12.69 10.57
C THR A 69 11.56 -12.09 11.23
N ASP A 70 11.39 -11.12 12.15
CA ASP A 70 12.47 -10.43 12.87
C ASP A 70 12.73 -11.01 14.29
N HIS A 71 12.47 -12.31 14.52
CA HIS A 71 12.82 -13.01 15.77
C HIS A 71 13.72 -14.22 15.52
#